data_AF-A0A963WQG4-F1
#
_entry.id   AF-A0A963WQG4-F1
#
_cell.length_a   1.000
_cell.length_b   1.000
_cell.length_c   1.000
_cell.angle_alpha   90.00
_cell.angle_beta   90.00
_cell.angle_gamma   90.00
#
_symmetry.space_group_name_H-M   'P 1'
#
loop_
_entity.id
_entity.type
_entity.pdbx_description
1 polymer ?
#
loop_
_entity_poly.entity_id
_entity_poly.type
_entity_poly.pdbx_seq_one_letter_code
_entity_poly.pdbx_strand_id
1 'polypeptide(L)'
;RKILGDQSMQINATCVRVPVANCHSETITVETERPVSPEEARKLFAAFPGLAVVDEPKEGKYPMPLDCTGRDEVFIGRIRRDLSHPNGLSFWCVSDNLRKGAATNAVQIGELLAKHLA
;
A
#
# COMPACT_ATOMS: atom_id res chain seq x y z
N ARG A 1 13.04 -3.95 -4.96
CA ARG A 1 14.48 -3.84 -5.29
C ARG A 1 14.74 -2.68 -6.24
N LYS A 2 14.56 -2.80 -7.57
CA LYS A 2 14.83 -1.72 -8.55
C LYS A 2 14.18 -0.37 -8.21
N ILE A 3 12.88 -0.35 -7.87
CA ILE A 3 12.13 0.88 -7.56
C ILE A 3 12.72 1.60 -6.32
N LEU A 4 13.16 0.86 -5.30
CA LEU A 4 13.71 1.41 -4.07
C LEU A 4 15.24 1.58 -4.11
N GLY A 5 15.90 1.23 -5.22
CA GLY A 5 17.36 1.32 -5.34
C GLY A 5 18.16 0.32 -4.48
N ASP A 6 17.51 -0.61 -3.80
CA ASP A 6 18.15 -1.57 -2.88
C ASP A 6 18.02 -3.02 -3.37
N GLN A 7 19.16 -3.66 -3.65
CA GLN A 7 19.22 -5.06 -4.08
C GLN A 7 19.30 -6.05 -2.92
N SER A 8 19.68 -5.59 -1.73
CA SER A 8 19.79 -6.42 -0.53
C SER A 8 18.42 -6.79 0.05
N MET A 9 17.41 -5.95 -0.20
CA MET A 9 16.05 -6.14 0.30
C MET A 9 15.49 -7.53 -0.05
N GLN A 10 15.17 -8.32 0.97
CA GLN A 10 14.55 -9.64 0.79
C GLN A 10 13.05 -9.48 0.55
N ILE A 11 12.53 -10.16 -0.48
CA ILE A 11 11.12 -10.11 -0.87
C ILE A 11 10.71 -11.53 -1.22
N ASN A 12 9.65 -12.02 -0.58
CA ASN A 12 9.00 -13.27 -0.92
C ASN A 12 7.51 -12.99 -1.08
N ALA A 13 6.92 -13.36 -2.22
CA ALA A 13 5.55 -13.05 -2.56
C ALA A 13 4.81 -14.29 -3.07
N THR A 14 3.58 -14.47 -2.59
CA THR A 14 2.64 -15.47 -3.11
C THR A 14 1.49 -14.72 -3.78
N CYS A 15 1.33 -14.91 -5.09
CA CYS A 15 0.29 -14.25 -5.87
C CYS A 15 -0.87 -15.20 -6.13
N VAL A 16 -2.07 -14.84 -5.66
CA VAL A 16 -3.28 -15.66 -5.79
C VAL A 16 -4.37 -14.86 -6.50
N ARG A 17 -5.09 -15.52 -7.42
CA ARG A 17 -6.29 -14.95 -8.04
C ARG A 17 -7.53 -15.39 -7.27
N VAL A 18 -8.39 -14.44 -6.97
CA VAL A 18 -9.70 -14.63 -6.33
C VAL A 18 -10.80 -14.02 -7.20
N PRO A 19 -12.08 -14.40 -7.06
CA PRO A 19 -13.17 -13.88 -7.89
C PRO A 19 -13.58 -12.45 -7.49
N VAL A 20 -12.64 -11.51 -7.61
CA VAL A 20 -12.82 -10.08 -7.42
C VAL A 20 -12.60 -9.41 -8.77
N ALA A 21 -13.59 -8.63 -9.23
CA ALA A 21 -13.59 -8.07 -10.59
C ALA A 21 -12.54 -6.97 -10.80
N ASN A 22 -12.30 -6.15 -9.79
CA ASN A 22 -11.36 -5.04 -9.82
C ASN A 22 -10.78 -4.77 -8.42
N CYS A 23 -9.67 -4.04 -8.40
CA CYS A 23 -8.76 -3.88 -7.28
C CYS A 23 -7.93 -5.13 -6.96
N HIS A 24 -6.71 -4.88 -6.49
CA HIS A 24 -5.88 -5.89 -5.85
C HIS A 24 -5.81 -5.60 -4.36
N SER A 25 -5.67 -6.68 -3.58
CA SER A 25 -5.51 -6.60 -2.14
C SER A 25 -4.33 -7.44 -1.68
N GLU A 26 -3.56 -6.87 -0.77
CA GLU A 26 -2.30 -7.44 -0.33
C GLU A 26 -2.22 -7.41 1.19
N THR A 27 -2.00 -8.58 1.79
CA THR A 27 -1.53 -8.68 3.16
C THR A 27 -0.01 -8.58 3.12
N ILE A 28 0.54 -7.54 3.75
CA ILE A 28 1.97 -7.23 3.69
C ILE A 28 2.51 -7.28 5.12
N THR A 29 3.62 -7.99 5.29
CA THR A 29 4.43 -7.94 6.50
C THR A 29 5.83 -7.46 6.12
N VAL A 30 6.35 -6.49 6.86
CA VAL A 30 7.70 -5.95 6.68
C VAL A 30 8.45 -6.01 8.00
N GLU A 31 9.77 -6.17 7.93
CA GLU A 31 10.69 -5.99 9.05
C GLU A 31 11.46 -4.69 8.83
N THR A 32 11.43 -3.78 9.82
CA THR A 32 12.10 -2.48 9.74
C THR A 32 13.41 -2.46 10.54
N GLU A 33 14.28 -1.49 10.28
CA GLU A 33 15.57 -1.34 10.99
C GLU A 33 15.40 -1.12 12.51
N ARG A 34 14.30 -0.48 12.89
CA ARG A 34 13.86 -0.28 14.28
C ARG A 34 12.38 -0.62 14.42
N PRO A 35 11.86 -0.87 15.63
CA PRO A 35 10.42 -0.98 15.83
C PRO A 35 9.67 0.27 15.36
N VAL A 36 8.53 0.06 14.69
CA VAL A 36 7.57 1.09 14.31
C VAL A 36 6.24 0.74 14.95
N SER A 37 5.66 1.66 15.73
CA SER A 37 4.35 1.41 16.33
C SER A 37 3.23 1.51 15.29
N PRO A 38 2.10 0.81 15.46
CA PRO A 38 0.94 1.00 14.60
C PRO A 38 0.47 2.46 14.53
N GLU A 39 0.59 3.20 15.63
CA GLU A 39 0.25 4.63 15.72
C GLU A 39 1.19 5.49 14.87
N GLU A 40 2.50 5.20 14.92
CA GLU A 40 3.49 5.86 14.08
C GLU A 40 3.26 5.53 12.60
N ALA A 41 3.06 4.26 12.27
CA ALA A 41 2.77 3.80 10.91
C ALA A 41 1.52 4.48 10.34
N ARG A 42 0.42 4.55 11.09
CA ARG A 42 -0.80 5.29 10.67
C ARG A 42 -0.50 6.74 10.31
N LYS A 43 0.28 7.44 11.13
CA LYS A 43 0.65 8.84 10.87
C LYS A 43 1.50 8.98 9.61
N LEU A 44 2.50 8.10 9.44
CA LEU A 44 3.38 8.11 8.28
C LEU A 44 2.61 7.80 6.99
N PHE A 45 1.74 6.78 7.00
CA PHE A 45 0.90 6.46 5.86
C PHE A 45 -0.08 7.60 5.52
N ALA A 46 -0.73 8.19 6.53
CA ALA A 46 -1.67 9.30 6.31
C ALA A 46 -0.99 10.58 5.78
N ALA A 47 0.30 10.77 6.07
CA ALA A 47 1.08 11.90 5.58
C ALA A 47 1.65 11.70 4.16
N PHE A 48 1.68 10.45 3.65
CA PHE A 48 2.26 10.17 2.35
C PHE A 48 1.28 10.50 1.20
N PRO A 49 1.68 11.30 0.20
CA PRO A 49 0.81 11.67 -0.92
C PRO A 49 0.29 10.45 -1.70
N GLY A 50 -1.02 10.38 -1.89
CA GLY A 50 -1.69 9.31 -2.62
C GLY A 50 -2.01 8.06 -1.81
N LEU A 51 -1.65 8.02 -0.51
CA LEU A 51 -2.18 7.02 0.41
C LEU A 51 -3.42 7.55 1.15
N ALA A 52 -4.35 6.65 1.45
CA ALA A 52 -5.49 6.90 2.32
C ALA A 52 -5.55 5.83 3.43
N VAL A 53 -5.65 6.25 4.68
CA VAL A 53 -5.74 5.31 5.82
C VAL A 53 -7.20 5.06 6.17
N VAL A 54 -7.61 3.80 6.16
CA VAL A 54 -8.91 3.33 6.64
C VAL A 54 -8.63 2.24 7.68
N ASP A 55 -8.52 2.61 8.96
CA ASP A 55 -8.03 1.67 10.01
C ASP A 55 -8.83 1.80 11.31
N GLU A 56 -10.14 1.52 11.24
CA GLU A 56 -11.04 1.47 12.40
C GLU A 56 -11.68 0.07 12.49
N PRO A 57 -10.89 -0.99 12.74
CA PRO A 57 -11.37 -2.37 12.68
C PRO A 57 -12.45 -2.69 13.73
N LYS A 58 -12.50 -1.96 14.85
CA LYS A 58 -13.58 -2.08 15.85
C LYS A 58 -14.94 -1.65 15.32
N GLU A 59 -14.95 -0.77 14.32
CA GLU A 59 -16.15 -0.29 13.63
C GLU A 59 -16.38 -1.02 12.30
N GLY A 60 -15.60 -2.07 12.02
CA GLY A 60 -15.67 -2.81 10.77
C GLY A 60 -15.12 -2.07 9.55
N LYS A 61 -14.40 -0.95 9.73
CA LYS A 61 -13.87 -0.15 8.63
C LYS A 61 -12.40 -0.51 8.36
N TYR A 62 -12.15 -0.99 7.15
CA TYR A 62 -10.83 -1.28 6.59
C TYR A 62 -10.93 -1.28 5.05
N PRO A 63 -9.82 -1.19 4.32
CA PRO A 63 -9.87 -1.14 2.86
C PRO A 63 -10.57 -2.36 2.25
N MET A 64 -11.57 -2.12 1.41
CA MET A 64 -12.30 -3.15 0.68
C MET A 64 -12.19 -2.88 -0.83
N PRO A 65 -12.02 -3.92 -1.67
CA PRO A 65 -11.96 -3.76 -3.13
C PRO A 65 -13.14 -2.96 -3.71
N LEU A 66 -14.35 -3.19 -3.18
CA LEU A 66 -15.56 -2.50 -3.63
C LEU A 66 -15.46 -0.99 -3.44
N ASP A 67 -14.95 -0.54 -2.29
CA ASP A 67 -14.84 0.89 -1.94
C ASP A 67 -13.65 1.59 -2.63
N CYS A 68 -12.69 0.81 -3.11
CA CYS A 68 -11.47 1.30 -3.77
C CYS A 68 -11.60 1.40 -5.29
N THR A 69 -12.61 0.76 -5.88
CA THR A 69 -12.81 0.73 -7.34
C THR A 69 -13.06 2.14 -7.87
N GLY A 70 -12.36 2.51 -8.95
CA GLY A 70 -12.50 3.82 -9.59
C GLY A 70 -11.79 4.95 -8.84
N ARG A 71 -10.96 4.64 -7.85
CA ARG A 71 -10.18 5.61 -7.07
C ARG A 71 -8.69 5.53 -7.42
N ASP A 72 -8.00 6.66 -7.31
CA ASP A 72 -6.58 6.77 -7.67
C ASP A 72 -5.65 6.56 -6.45
N GLU A 73 -6.21 6.58 -5.25
CA GLU A 73 -5.49 6.36 -4.01
C GLU A 73 -5.13 4.87 -3.77
N VAL A 74 -4.13 4.66 -2.91
CA VAL A 74 -3.83 3.36 -2.32
C VAL A 74 -4.29 3.37 -0.87
N PHE A 75 -5.13 2.41 -0.51
CA PHE A 75 -5.77 2.35 0.79
C PHE A 75 -5.03 1.41 1.72
N ILE A 76 -4.69 1.88 2.92
CA ILE A 76 -3.97 1.13 3.93
C ILE A 76 -4.84 0.97 5.18
N GLY A 77 -4.85 -0.23 5.77
CA GLY A 77 -5.53 -0.50 7.02
C GLY A 77 -5.04 -1.78 7.69
N ARG A 78 -5.75 -2.23 8.74
CA ARG A 78 -5.41 -3.41 9.53
C ARG A 78 -3.97 -3.39 10.07
N ILE A 79 -3.50 -2.19 10.40
CA ILE A 79 -2.10 -1.93 10.78
C ILE A 79 -1.88 -2.44 12.19
N ARG A 80 -0.89 -3.33 12.35
CA ARG A 80 -0.57 -3.96 13.64
C ARG A 80 0.89 -4.40 13.68
N ARG A 81 1.41 -4.58 14.89
CA ARG A 81 2.70 -5.26 15.09
C ARG A 81 2.58 -6.70 14.62
N ASP A 82 3.60 -7.17 13.91
CA ASP A 82 3.72 -8.59 13.62
C ASP A 82 4.11 -9.35 14.90
N LEU A 83 3.68 -10.61 14.99
CA LEU A 83 3.92 -11.44 16.17
C LEU A 83 5.23 -12.23 16.09
N SER A 84 5.83 -12.34 14.90
CA SER A 84 7.01 -13.18 14.65
C SER A 84 8.33 -12.43 14.77
N HIS A 85 8.34 -11.10 14.64
CA HIS A 85 9.55 -10.28 14.69
C HIS A 85 9.36 -8.99 15.50
N PRO A 86 10.30 -8.59 16.39
CA PRO A 86 10.16 -7.38 17.23
C PRO A 86 10.09 -6.07 16.44
N ASN A 87 10.68 -6.04 15.24
CA ASN A 87 10.60 -4.91 14.30
C ASN A 87 9.59 -5.17 13.17
N GLY A 88 8.71 -6.16 13.33
CA GLY A 88 7.76 -6.54 12.31
C GLY A 88 6.49 -5.69 12.36
N LEU A 89 6.00 -5.29 11.18
CA LEU A 89 4.74 -4.59 10.99
C LEU A 89 3.92 -5.30 9.91
N SER A 90 2.65 -5.57 10.19
CA SER A 90 1.71 -6.12 9.22
C SER A 90 0.59 -5.14 8.92
N PHE A 91 0.20 -5.04 7.65
CA PHE A 91 -0.88 -4.18 7.20
C PHE A 91 -1.56 -4.75 5.95
N TRP A 92 -2.71 -4.16 5.62
CA TRP A 92 -3.55 -4.49 4.50
C TRP A 92 -3.54 -3.33 3.50
N CYS A 93 -3.24 -3.63 2.24
CA CYS A 93 -3.15 -2.67 1.15
C CYS A 93 -4.17 -3.01 0.07
N VAL A 94 -4.95 -2.03 -0.40
CA VAL A 94 -5.90 -2.21 -1.50
C VAL A 94 -5.83 -1.03 -2.44
N SER A 95 -5.82 -1.29 -3.75
CA SER A 95 -5.94 -0.23 -4.76
C SER A 95 -6.52 -0.75 -6.06
N ASP A 96 -7.11 0.15 -6.85
CA ASP A 96 -7.58 -0.15 -8.20
C ASP A 96 -6.39 -0.47 -9.12
N ASN A 97 -6.35 -1.73 -9.59
CA ASN A 97 -5.24 -2.24 -10.41
C ASN A 97 -5.27 -1.72 -11.86
N LEU A 98 -6.39 -1.16 -12.33
CA LEU A 98 -6.48 -0.51 -13.64
C LEU A 98 -6.05 0.96 -13.57
N ARG A 99 -6.23 1.60 -12.40
CA ARG A 99 -5.83 2.99 -12.14
C ARG A 99 -4.42 3.08 -11.59
N LYS A 100 -4.24 3.11 -10.26
CA LYS A 100 -2.92 3.29 -9.66
C LYS A 100 -1.99 2.11 -9.96
N GLY A 101 -2.54 0.92 -10.20
CA GLY A 101 -1.77 -0.23 -10.69
C GLY A 101 -1.33 -0.14 -12.15
N ALA A 102 -1.91 0.76 -12.97
CA ALA A 102 -1.60 0.89 -14.39
C ALA A 102 -1.77 2.32 -14.94
N ALA A 103 -2.99 2.72 -15.32
CA ALA A 103 -3.24 3.91 -16.13
C ALA A 103 -2.87 5.22 -15.41
N THR A 104 -3.36 5.42 -14.19
CA THR A 104 -3.09 6.64 -13.41
C THR A 104 -1.60 6.80 -13.15
N ASN A 105 -0.90 5.69 -12.86
CA ASN A 105 0.55 5.74 -12.63
C ASN A 105 1.32 6.11 -13.89
N ALA A 106 0.91 5.61 -15.06
CA ALA A 106 1.51 5.99 -16.34
C ALA A 106 1.29 7.48 -16.68
N VAL A 107 0.06 7.99 -16.46
CA VAL A 107 -0.26 9.41 -16.65
C VAL A 107 0.57 10.28 -15.71
N GLN A 108 0.66 9.94 -14.42
CA GLN A 108 1.46 10.70 -13.43
C GLN A 108 2.94 10.78 -13.82
N ILE A 109 3.51 9.70 -14.38
CA ILE A 109 4.88 9.71 -14.91
C ILE A 109 4.98 10.66 -16.11
N GLY A 110 4.01 10.64 -17.03
CA GLY A 110 3.95 11.56 -18.17
C GLY A 110 3.85 13.02 -17.74
N GLU A 111 3.01 13.33 -16.76
CA GLU A 111 2.89 14.68 -16.18
C GLU A 111 4.19 15.14 -15.52
N LEU A 112 4.87 14.24 -14.80
CA LEU A 112 6.16 14.54 -14.20
C LEU A 112 7.20 14.85 -15.27
N LEU A 113 7.27 14.05 -16.34
CA LEU A 113 8.17 14.29 -17.47
C LEU A 113 7.88 15.63 -18.15
N ALA A 114 6.61 15.94 -18.42
CA ALA A 114 6.20 17.20 -19.03
C ALA A 114 6.64 18.40 -18.18
N LYS A 115 6.55 18.32 -16.84
CA LYS A 115 7.04 19.35 -15.92
C LYS A 115 8.56 19.52 -15.91
N HIS A 116 9.32 18.48 -16.26
CA HIS A 116 10.79 18.56 -16.34
C HIS A 116 11.29 19.06 -17.70
N LEU A 117 10.48 18.93 -18.75
CA LEU A 117 10.80 19.38 -20.11
C LEU A 117 10.34 20.82 -20.39
N ALA A 118 9.46 21.36 -19.56
CA ALA A 118 9.03 22.77 -19.58
C ALA A 118 10.02 23.65 -18.80
#